data_AF-A0A1Z1W5J1-F1
#
_entry.id   AF-A0A1Z1W5J1-F1
#
_cell.length_a   1.000
_cell.length_b   1.000
_cell.length_c   1.000
_cell.angle_alpha   90.00
_cell.angle_beta   90.00
_cell.angle_gamma   90.00
#
_symmetry.space_group_name_H-M   'P 1'
#
loop_
_entity.id
_entity.type
_entity.pdbx_description
1 polymer ?
#
loop_
_entity_poly.entity_id
_entity_poly.type
_entity_poly.pdbx_seq_one_letter_code
_entity_poly.pdbx_strand_id
1 'polypeptide(L)'
;MSVAIVVPEAAVPADHREADPVGTRELVERDARDFGAYARTGGWTFGLKVARSVRPGGQPAEGTPKVSAKEFAELAGCSADRVMRYYKAWDKAADDGLVPHFEALTPGGDVELPDADVWLTYYVPRSSATSARGTAITAAAEAEGIRPTKALEVAENPTALRAAILADPSTAQAARHALLDRLKEDPALQTELARDIARTDELKKAVAGETRAADRIEYVRKVAEEGQIRTPAGQTLDAPAALRAEAERHLSLIDDLDDSEEAGEWAAEAYGTVKSLVAETVEADPELRVQERRTKFYSSLQKATKVFEELTLDDAVDFDDIYEDDMVQRLEELQQAINTCITALRKASETR
;
A
#
# COMPACT_ATOMS: atom_id res chain seq x y z
N MET A 1 54.61 -57.10 -74.84
CA MET A 1 53.86 -58.24 -74.27
C MET A 1 53.65 -57.94 -72.79
N SER A 2 52.43 -57.54 -72.44
CA SER A 2 52.01 -57.28 -71.06
C SER A 2 51.38 -58.55 -70.50
N VAL A 3 51.73 -58.92 -69.28
CA VAL A 3 50.91 -59.81 -68.44
C VAL A 3 50.79 -59.20 -67.06
N ALA A 4 49.55 -59.13 -66.63
CA ALA A 4 49.05 -58.59 -65.38
C ALA A 4 49.21 -59.58 -64.22
N ILE A 5 49.34 -59.05 -62.99
CA ILE A 5 48.83 -59.68 -61.77
C ILE A 5 48.22 -58.57 -60.91
N VAL A 6 46.98 -58.80 -60.46
CA VAL A 6 46.10 -57.90 -59.67
C VAL A 6 46.04 -58.39 -58.22
N VAL A 7 45.50 -57.53 -57.32
CA VAL A 7 44.72 -57.81 -56.09
C VAL A 7 45.46 -57.45 -54.77
N PRO A 8 44.85 -56.74 -53.79
CA PRO A 8 44.11 -55.48 -53.88
C PRO A 8 44.43 -54.50 -52.70
N GLU A 9 43.87 -53.29 -52.80
CA GLU A 9 43.92 -52.21 -51.81
C GLU A 9 42.84 -52.41 -50.72
N ALA A 10 43.24 -52.45 -49.46
CA ALA A 10 42.33 -52.50 -48.32
C ALA A 10 42.00 -51.07 -47.85
N ALA A 11 40.87 -50.55 -48.33
CA ALA A 11 40.25 -49.35 -47.81
C ALA A 11 39.64 -49.63 -46.42
N VAL A 12 40.07 -48.86 -45.42
CA VAL A 12 39.42 -48.78 -44.11
C VAL A 12 38.26 -47.79 -44.23
N PRO A 13 36.99 -48.18 -44.01
CA PRO A 13 35.89 -47.22 -44.02
C PRO A 13 35.82 -46.49 -42.69
N ALA A 14 35.69 -45.16 -42.76
CA ALA A 14 35.28 -44.31 -41.65
C ALA A 14 33.81 -44.61 -41.30
N ASP A 15 33.56 -44.99 -40.05
CA ASP A 15 32.25 -45.28 -39.49
C ASP A 15 31.51 -43.96 -39.20
N HIS A 16 30.84 -43.39 -40.21
CA HIS A 16 29.80 -42.39 -40.00
C HIS A 16 28.50 -43.10 -39.61
N ARG A 17 28.33 -43.41 -38.32
CA ARG A 17 27.01 -43.78 -37.79
C ARG A 17 26.12 -42.55 -37.81
N GLU A 18 25.23 -42.47 -38.79
CA GLU A 18 24.06 -41.60 -38.72
C GLU A 18 23.32 -41.89 -37.40
N ALA A 19 23.16 -40.85 -36.58
CA ALA A 19 22.48 -40.94 -35.30
C ALA A 19 21.01 -41.35 -35.55
N ASP A 20 20.61 -42.47 -34.98
CA ASP A 20 19.24 -42.97 -35.07
C ASP A 20 18.28 -41.95 -34.41
N PRO A 21 17.32 -41.34 -35.15
CA PRO A 21 16.50 -40.25 -34.65
C PRO A 21 15.61 -40.67 -33.47
N VAL A 22 15.25 -41.96 -33.39
CA VAL A 22 14.45 -42.53 -32.30
C VAL A 22 15.26 -42.59 -31.00
N GLY A 23 16.49 -43.09 -31.04
CA GLY A 23 17.36 -43.17 -29.86
C GLY A 23 17.73 -41.80 -29.30
N THR A 24 17.81 -40.79 -30.16
CA THR A 24 18.15 -39.43 -29.72
C THR A 24 17.01 -38.72 -29.00
N ARG A 25 15.76 -38.99 -29.41
CA ARG A 25 14.54 -38.50 -28.74
C ARG A 25 14.42 -39.05 -27.32
N GLU A 26 14.68 -40.35 -27.13
CA GLU A 26 14.65 -40.99 -25.82
C GLU A 26 15.65 -40.39 -24.83
N LEU A 27 16.82 -39.95 -25.32
CA LEU A 27 17.84 -39.29 -24.51
C LEU A 27 17.38 -37.91 -24.03
N VAL A 28 16.73 -37.13 -24.90
CA VAL A 28 16.12 -35.83 -24.54
C VAL A 28 15.01 -36.01 -23.49
N GLU A 29 14.15 -37.01 -23.66
CA GLU A 29 13.06 -37.30 -22.73
C GLU A 29 13.59 -37.77 -21.37
N ARG A 30 14.66 -38.57 -21.36
CA ARG A 30 15.35 -38.96 -20.13
C ARG A 30 15.90 -37.73 -19.39
N ASP A 31 16.55 -36.83 -20.11
CA ASP A 31 17.08 -35.61 -19.51
C ASP A 31 15.99 -34.68 -18.98
N ALA A 32 14.89 -34.53 -19.71
CA ALA A 32 13.75 -33.76 -19.27
C ALA A 32 13.14 -34.37 -17.99
N ARG A 33 12.98 -35.69 -17.94
CA ARG A 33 12.49 -36.40 -16.75
C ARG A 33 13.41 -36.20 -15.55
N ASP A 34 14.72 -36.37 -15.73
CA ASP A 34 15.70 -36.17 -14.66
C ASP A 34 15.75 -34.70 -14.19
N PHE A 35 15.66 -33.75 -15.12
CA PHE A 35 15.61 -32.32 -14.83
C PHE A 35 14.34 -31.93 -14.05
N GLY A 36 13.21 -32.54 -14.39
CA GLY A 36 11.92 -32.35 -13.72
C GLY A 36 11.88 -32.96 -12.32
N ALA A 37 12.47 -34.14 -12.13
CA ALA A 37 12.42 -34.90 -10.88
C ALA A 37 13.11 -34.18 -9.69
N TYR A 38 14.22 -33.47 -9.92
CA TYR A 38 14.91 -32.76 -8.83
C TYR A 38 14.58 -31.26 -8.85
N ALA A 39 13.68 -30.84 -7.95
CA ALA A 39 13.12 -29.49 -7.97
C ALA A 39 14.06 -28.38 -7.44
N ARG A 40 15.14 -28.68 -6.70
CA ARG A 40 15.84 -27.65 -5.90
C ARG A 40 17.36 -27.51 -6.04
N THR A 41 18.10 -28.49 -6.56
CA THR A 41 19.57 -28.39 -6.65
C THR A 41 20.10 -29.30 -7.74
N GLY A 42 20.35 -28.74 -8.92
CA GLY A 42 20.86 -29.51 -10.06
C GLY A 42 22.10 -28.93 -10.74
N GLY A 43 22.65 -27.81 -10.25
CA GLY A 43 23.98 -27.31 -10.61
C GLY A 43 24.36 -27.38 -12.09
N TRP A 44 25.64 -27.66 -12.32
CA TRP A 44 26.21 -27.95 -13.63
C TRP A 44 25.52 -29.08 -14.38
N THR A 45 25.09 -30.14 -13.68
CA THR A 45 24.44 -31.31 -14.30
C THR A 45 23.13 -30.95 -15.00
N PHE A 46 22.36 -30.03 -14.42
CA PHE A 46 21.14 -29.51 -15.03
C PHE A 46 21.43 -28.55 -16.15
N GLY A 47 22.48 -27.73 -16.01
CA GLY A 47 23.03 -26.93 -17.10
C GLY A 47 23.35 -27.82 -18.31
N LEU A 48 24.06 -28.93 -18.11
CA LEU A 48 24.43 -29.89 -19.15
C LEU A 48 23.20 -30.52 -19.80
N LYS A 49 22.24 -31.01 -19.00
CA LYS A 49 20.99 -31.61 -19.50
C LYS A 49 20.24 -30.64 -20.41
N VAL A 50 20.17 -29.37 -20.03
CA VAL A 50 19.56 -28.32 -20.86
C VAL A 50 20.40 -28.04 -22.10
N ALA A 51 21.71 -27.82 -21.95
CA ALA A 51 22.60 -27.45 -23.06
C ALA A 51 22.70 -28.54 -24.14
N ARG A 52 22.65 -29.83 -23.76
CA ARG A 52 22.71 -30.95 -24.70
C ARG A 52 21.38 -31.31 -25.35
N SER A 53 20.25 -30.91 -24.74
CA SER A 53 18.91 -31.31 -25.18
C SER A 53 18.05 -30.16 -25.73
N VAL A 54 18.41 -28.90 -25.47
CA VAL A 54 17.60 -27.72 -25.81
C VAL A 54 18.28 -26.83 -26.84
N ARG A 55 17.49 -26.36 -27.82
CA ARG A 55 17.85 -25.28 -28.73
C ARG A 55 17.04 -24.01 -28.40
N PRO A 56 17.70 -22.87 -28.13
CA PRO A 56 17.02 -21.58 -27.99
C PRO A 56 16.48 -21.11 -29.35
N GLY A 57 15.31 -20.48 -29.39
CA GLY A 57 14.75 -19.91 -30.61
C GLY A 57 13.42 -20.51 -31.09
N GLY A 58 12.85 -21.46 -30.35
CA GLY A 58 11.44 -21.87 -30.51
C GLY A 58 11.11 -22.75 -31.73
N GLN A 59 12.04 -22.95 -32.67
CA GLN A 59 11.88 -23.90 -33.77
C GLN A 59 13.03 -24.93 -33.79
N PRO A 60 12.72 -26.24 -33.95
CA PRO A 60 13.74 -27.20 -34.33
C PRO A 60 14.21 -26.84 -35.74
N ALA A 61 15.51 -26.60 -35.93
CA ALA A 61 16.03 -26.54 -37.30
C ALA A 61 15.95 -27.95 -37.89
N GLU A 62 15.59 -28.08 -39.16
CA GLU A 62 15.71 -29.36 -39.88
C GLU A 62 17.11 -29.93 -39.65
N GLY A 63 17.17 -31.15 -39.12
CA GLY A 63 18.42 -31.87 -38.87
C GLY A 63 19.05 -31.69 -37.48
N THR A 64 18.44 -30.96 -36.53
CA THR A 64 18.94 -30.97 -35.13
C THR A 64 18.22 -32.01 -34.27
N PRO A 65 18.97 -32.83 -33.49
CA PRO A 65 18.36 -33.77 -32.55
C PRO A 65 17.79 -33.12 -31.27
N LYS A 66 17.93 -31.80 -31.10
CA LYS A 66 17.51 -31.05 -29.90
C LYS A 66 16.08 -30.53 -30.02
N VAL A 67 15.42 -30.34 -28.87
CA VAL A 67 14.04 -29.82 -28.79
C VAL A 67 14.01 -28.35 -28.41
N SER A 68 12.85 -27.71 -28.58
CA SER A 68 12.65 -26.35 -28.09
C SER A 68 12.62 -26.30 -26.55
N ALA A 69 12.92 -25.13 -25.95
CA ALA A 69 12.84 -24.95 -24.50
C ALA A 69 11.42 -25.18 -23.95
N LYS A 70 10.38 -24.87 -24.75
CA LYS A 70 8.98 -25.10 -24.40
C LYS A 70 8.66 -26.59 -24.33
N GLU A 71 9.07 -27.33 -25.35
CA GLU A 71 8.89 -28.78 -25.42
C GLU A 71 9.66 -29.52 -24.32
N PHE A 72 10.91 -29.12 -24.06
CA PHE A 72 11.68 -29.68 -22.95
C PHE A 72 11.02 -29.40 -21.59
N ALA A 73 10.45 -28.21 -21.41
CA ALA A 73 9.75 -27.83 -20.18
C ALA A 73 8.46 -28.63 -19.98
N GLU A 74 7.71 -28.89 -21.06
CA GLU A 74 6.52 -29.75 -21.04
C GLU A 74 6.88 -31.19 -20.65
N LEU A 75 7.93 -31.78 -21.26
CA LEU A 75 8.43 -33.10 -20.90
C LEU A 75 8.94 -33.18 -19.45
N ALA A 76 9.52 -32.09 -18.94
CA ALA A 76 10.05 -32.00 -17.58
C ALA A 76 9.00 -31.60 -16.52
N GLY A 77 7.77 -31.29 -16.92
CA GLY A 77 6.73 -30.80 -16.00
C GLY A 77 7.09 -29.48 -15.30
N CYS A 78 7.80 -28.56 -15.98
CA CYS A 78 8.22 -27.28 -15.42
C CYS A 78 7.99 -26.10 -16.38
N SER A 79 8.39 -24.88 -16.00
CA SER A 79 8.26 -23.71 -16.88
C SER A 79 9.44 -23.54 -17.84
N ALA A 80 9.17 -23.07 -19.06
CA ALA A 80 10.21 -22.73 -20.03
C ALA A 80 11.22 -21.71 -19.48
N ASP A 81 10.77 -20.77 -18.64
CA ASP A 81 11.65 -19.82 -17.94
C ASP A 81 12.66 -20.49 -17.02
N ARG A 82 12.30 -21.62 -16.41
CA ARG A 82 13.23 -22.41 -15.59
C ARG A 82 14.31 -23.01 -16.49
N VAL A 83 13.92 -23.63 -17.60
CA VAL A 83 14.86 -24.20 -18.60
C VAL A 83 15.80 -23.12 -19.13
N MET A 84 15.26 -21.96 -19.52
CA MET A 84 16.05 -20.85 -20.07
C MET A 84 17.03 -20.23 -19.07
N ARG A 85 16.78 -20.31 -17.75
CA ARG A 85 17.75 -19.86 -16.73
C ARG A 85 19.00 -20.75 -16.69
N TYR A 86 18.82 -22.07 -16.75
CA TYR A 86 19.95 -23.00 -16.84
C TYR A 86 20.70 -22.84 -18.16
N TYR A 87 19.97 -22.63 -19.27
CA TYR A 87 20.59 -22.31 -20.56
C TYR A 87 21.48 -21.07 -20.49
N LYS A 88 20.95 -19.93 -19.99
CA LYS A 88 21.71 -18.67 -19.91
C LYS A 88 22.94 -18.77 -19.01
N ALA A 89 22.85 -19.52 -17.91
CA ALA A 89 23.97 -19.77 -17.02
C ALA A 89 25.07 -20.59 -17.73
N TRP A 90 24.68 -21.61 -18.49
CA TRP A 90 25.61 -22.41 -19.30
C TRP A 90 26.25 -21.58 -20.42
N ASP A 91 25.46 -20.78 -21.13
CA ASP A 91 25.90 -19.93 -22.24
C ASP A 91 26.98 -18.94 -21.79
N LYS A 92 26.74 -18.26 -20.66
CA LYS A 92 27.71 -17.35 -20.05
C LYS A 92 29.00 -18.06 -19.60
N ALA A 93 28.88 -19.28 -19.07
CA ALA A 93 30.05 -20.07 -18.70
C ALA A 93 30.83 -20.57 -19.93
N ALA A 94 30.13 -20.82 -21.05
CA ALA A 94 30.76 -21.19 -22.31
C ALA A 94 31.50 -20.00 -22.95
N ASP A 95 30.93 -18.80 -22.88
CA ASP A 95 31.60 -17.56 -23.31
C ASP A 95 32.92 -17.31 -22.54
N ASP A 96 32.96 -17.68 -21.26
CA ASP A 96 34.17 -17.62 -20.42
C ASP A 96 35.13 -18.82 -20.65
N GLY A 97 34.79 -19.74 -21.55
CA GLY A 97 35.61 -20.91 -21.92
C GLY A 97 35.64 -22.03 -20.88
N LEU A 98 34.74 -22.02 -19.89
CA LEU A 98 34.70 -23.02 -18.82
C LEU A 98 33.99 -24.32 -19.22
N VAL A 99 33.03 -24.22 -20.13
CA VAL A 99 32.27 -25.37 -20.65
C VAL A 99 32.09 -25.22 -22.17
N PRO A 100 31.81 -26.30 -22.91
CA PRO A 100 31.57 -26.20 -24.35
C PRO A 100 30.29 -25.40 -24.65
N HIS A 101 30.31 -24.64 -25.75
CA HIS A 101 29.08 -24.02 -26.28
C HIS A 101 28.04 -25.07 -26.61
N PHE A 102 26.76 -24.70 -26.47
CA PHE A 102 25.65 -25.64 -26.68
C PHE A 102 25.65 -26.25 -28.09
N GLU A 103 26.11 -25.55 -29.13
CA GLU A 103 26.17 -26.07 -30.50
C GLU A 103 27.08 -27.30 -30.65
N ALA A 104 28.10 -27.41 -29.80
CA ALA A 104 29.03 -28.53 -29.79
C ALA A 104 28.51 -29.77 -29.05
N LEU A 105 27.38 -29.65 -28.34
CA LEU A 105 26.81 -30.72 -27.53
C LEU A 105 25.69 -31.45 -28.28
N THR A 106 25.62 -32.77 -28.12
CA THR A 106 24.53 -33.61 -28.63
C THR A 106 23.80 -34.29 -27.47
N PRO A 107 22.49 -34.62 -27.61
CA PRO A 107 21.78 -35.33 -26.56
C PRO A 107 22.50 -36.62 -26.15
N GLY A 108 22.61 -36.85 -24.84
CA GLY A 108 23.37 -37.97 -24.27
C GLY A 108 24.90 -37.77 -24.21
N GLY A 109 25.45 -36.72 -24.82
CA GLY A 109 26.85 -36.34 -24.67
C GLY A 109 27.19 -35.96 -23.23
N ASP A 110 28.35 -36.40 -22.76
CA ASP A 110 28.88 -36.07 -21.44
C ASP A 110 30.09 -35.16 -21.57
N VAL A 111 30.30 -34.29 -20.58
CA VAL A 111 31.42 -33.35 -20.54
C VAL A 111 31.97 -33.27 -19.14
N GLU A 112 33.26 -32.98 -19.02
CA GLU A 112 33.87 -32.70 -17.73
C GLU A 112 33.29 -31.39 -17.18
N LEU A 113 32.65 -31.48 -16.02
CA LEU A 113 32.00 -30.33 -15.39
C LEU A 113 32.98 -29.63 -14.44
N PRO A 114 33.02 -28.29 -14.43
CA PRO A 114 33.79 -27.55 -13.43
C PRO A 114 33.34 -27.84 -12.00
N ASP A 115 34.12 -27.33 -11.04
CA ASP A 115 33.76 -27.39 -9.62
C ASP A 115 32.35 -26.80 -9.38
N ALA A 116 31.57 -27.47 -8.53
CA ALA A 116 30.21 -27.10 -8.18
C ALA A 116 30.11 -25.68 -7.61
N ASP A 117 31.14 -25.21 -6.90
CA ASP A 117 31.17 -23.88 -6.29
C ASP A 117 31.19 -22.75 -7.33
N VAL A 118 31.69 -23.02 -8.54
CA VAL A 118 31.74 -22.04 -9.64
C VAL A 118 30.37 -21.79 -10.26
N TRP A 119 29.44 -22.76 -10.17
CA TRP A 119 28.11 -22.65 -10.77
C TRP A 119 27.33 -21.42 -10.30
N LEU A 120 27.47 -21.06 -9.02
CA LEU A 120 26.75 -19.94 -8.39
C LEU A 120 27.19 -18.56 -8.95
N THR A 121 28.34 -18.46 -9.60
CA THR A 121 28.78 -17.25 -10.31
C THR A 121 27.98 -17.00 -11.60
N TYR A 122 27.43 -18.05 -12.19
CA TYR A 122 26.74 -18.02 -13.48
C TYR A 122 25.23 -18.17 -13.35
N TYR A 123 24.78 -18.99 -12.39
CA TYR A 123 23.37 -19.26 -12.17
C TYR A 123 22.79 -18.36 -11.09
N VAL A 124 21.94 -17.42 -11.51
CA VAL A 124 21.19 -16.55 -10.60
C VAL A 124 19.85 -17.23 -10.26
N PRO A 125 19.63 -17.65 -8.99
CA PRO A 125 18.33 -18.13 -8.56
C PRO A 125 17.26 -17.05 -8.78
N ARG A 126 16.00 -17.46 -8.85
CA ARG A 126 14.86 -16.53 -8.89
C ARG A 126 14.69 -15.89 -7.51
N SER A 127 15.61 -15.02 -7.11
CA SER A 127 15.48 -14.19 -5.92
C SER A 127 15.68 -12.74 -6.32
N SER A 128 14.68 -11.93 -6.01
CA SER A 128 14.75 -10.47 -6.03
C SER A 128 15.84 -9.89 -5.10
N ALA A 129 16.52 -10.73 -4.31
CA ALA A 129 17.53 -10.39 -3.30
C ALA A 129 18.65 -9.44 -3.78
N THR A 130 19.04 -9.51 -5.05
CA THR A 130 20.12 -8.67 -5.61
C THR A 130 19.63 -7.34 -6.23
N SER A 131 18.31 -7.11 -6.27
CA SER A 131 17.75 -5.83 -6.69
C SER A 131 17.79 -4.82 -5.54
N ALA A 132 17.82 -3.51 -5.84
CA ALA A 132 17.73 -2.46 -4.81
C ALA A 132 16.52 -2.66 -3.87
N ARG A 133 15.39 -3.13 -4.42
CA ARG A 133 14.21 -3.53 -3.66
C ARG A 133 14.49 -4.72 -2.73
N GLY A 134 15.15 -5.76 -3.21
CA GLY A 134 15.48 -6.94 -2.41
C GLY A 134 16.52 -6.66 -1.31
N THR A 135 17.49 -5.78 -1.58
CA THR A 135 18.43 -5.29 -0.57
C THR A 135 17.70 -4.55 0.55
N ALA A 136 16.78 -3.64 0.20
CA ALA A 136 15.99 -2.92 1.19
C ALA A 136 15.10 -3.85 2.04
N ILE A 137 14.45 -4.83 1.41
CA ILE A 137 13.64 -5.84 2.11
C ILE A 137 14.50 -6.71 3.04
N THR A 138 15.69 -7.10 2.60
CA THR A 138 16.63 -7.89 3.40
C THR A 138 17.09 -7.10 4.64
N ALA A 139 17.49 -5.85 4.46
CA ALA A 139 17.91 -4.98 5.56
C ALA A 139 16.79 -4.77 6.59
N ALA A 140 15.55 -4.54 6.13
CA ALA A 140 14.39 -4.41 7.01
C ALA A 140 14.09 -5.72 7.77
N ALA A 141 14.19 -6.87 7.10
CA ALA A 141 14.00 -8.17 7.75
C ALA A 141 15.05 -8.43 8.84
N GLU A 142 16.31 -8.09 8.60
CA GLU A 142 17.40 -8.26 9.56
C GLU A 142 17.23 -7.35 10.79
N ALA A 143 16.79 -6.10 10.60
CA ALA A 143 16.49 -5.18 11.68
C ALA A 143 15.40 -5.72 12.62
N GLU A 144 14.42 -6.45 12.07
CA GLU A 144 13.33 -7.11 12.79
C GLU A 144 13.69 -8.53 13.29
N GLY A 145 14.93 -9.00 13.05
CA GLY A 145 15.36 -10.35 13.43
C GLY A 145 14.70 -11.49 12.63
N ILE A 146 14.13 -11.17 11.48
CA ILE A 146 13.44 -12.11 10.58
C ILE A 146 14.43 -12.64 9.54
N ARG A 147 14.27 -13.91 9.14
CA ARG A 147 15.05 -14.50 8.05
C ARG A 147 14.78 -13.75 6.73
N PRO A 148 15.79 -13.19 6.03
CA PRO A 148 15.60 -12.43 4.79
C PRO A 148 14.82 -13.17 3.70
N THR A 149 15.04 -14.48 3.58
CA THR A 149 14.34 -15.33 2.61
C THR A 149 12.83 -15.31 2.80
N LYS A 150 12.34 -15.23 4.04
CA LYS A 150 10.91 -15.17 4.35
C LYS A 150 10.28 -13.84 3.95
N ALA A 151 10.98 -12.74 4.21
CA ALA A 151 10.52 -11.42 3.80
C ALA A 151 10.47 -11.27 2.26
N LEU A 152 11.48 -11.82 1.56
CA LEU A 152 11.50 -11.85 0.10
C LEU A 152 10.37 -12.73 -0.48
N GLU A 153 10.10 -13.90 0.11
CA GLU A 153 8.97 -14.77 -0.29
C GLU A 153 7.62 -14.04 -0.19
N VAL A 154 7.39 -13.29 0.90
CA VAL A 154 6.16 -12.49 1.08
C VAL A 154 6.10 -11.37 0.05
N ALA A 155 7.21 -10.67 -0.17
CA ALA A 155 7.27 -9.57 -1.13
C ALA A 155 7.08 -10.01 -2.60
N GLU A 156 7.47 -11.24 -2.92
CA GLU A 156 7.28 -11.85 -4.25
C GLU A 156 5.85 -12.37 -4.46
N ASN A 157 5.03 -12.49 -3.40
CA ASN A 157 3.67 -13.01 -3.48
C ASN A 157 2.62 -12.11 -2.76
N PRO A 158 2.30 -10.92 -3.33
CA PRO A 158 1.36 -9.98 -2.72
C PRO A 158 -0.07 -10.54 -2.57
N THR A 159 -0.49 -11.47 -3.42
CA THR A 159 -1.82 -12.10 -3.33
C THR A 159 -1.92 -13.03 -2.12
N ALA A 160 -0.84 -13.76 -1.79
CA ALA A 160 -0.78 -14.55 -0.56
C ALA A 160 -0.81 -13.65 0.68
N LEU A 161 -0.10 -12.52 0.69
CA LEU A 161 -0.16 -11.54 1.77
C LEU A 161 -1.59 -10.99 1.96
N ARG A 162 -2.26 -10.62 0.86
CA ARG A 162 -3.66 -10.16 0.91
C ARG A 162 -4.58 -11.23 1.49
N ALA A 163 -4.42 -12.49 1.09
CA ALA A 163 -5.22 -13.59 1.63
C ALA A 163 -5.00 -13.76 3.15
N ALA A 164 -3.76 -13.63 3.63
CA ALA A 164 -3.44 -13.68 5.05
C ALA A 164 -4.08 -12.53 5.83
N ILE A 165 -3.98 -11.29 5.32
CA ILE A 165 -4.62 -10.11 5.93
C ILE A 165 -6.14 -10.27 6.04
N LEU A 166 -6.78 -10.84 5.01
CA LEU A 166 -8.23 -11.04 5.02
C LEU A 166 -8.68 -12.17 5.95
N ALA A 167 -7.85 -13.20 6.13
CA ALA A 167 -8.21 -14.40 6.88
C ALA A 167 -7.84 -14.34 8.38
N ASP A 168 -6.82 -13.56 8.75
CA ASP A 168 -6.30 -13.51 10.11
C ASP A 168 -6.29 -12.08 10.68
N PRO A 169 -7.10 -11.79 11.73
CA PRO A 169 -7.15 -10.47 12.36
C PRO A 169 -5.80 -9.99 12.90
N SER A 170 -4.96 -10.89 13.43
CA SER A 170 -3.67 -10.51 14.00
C SER A 170 -2.69 -10.01 12.93
N THR A 171 -2.67 -10.69 11.77
CA THR A 171 -1.94 -10.26 10.58
C THR A 171 -2.46 -8.93 10.04
N ALA A 172 -3.78 -8.73 10.02
CA ALA A 172 -4.36 -7.45 9.62
C ALA A 172 -3.93 -6.31 10.55
N GLN A 173 -3.92 -6.52 11.86
CA GLN A 173 -3.46 -5.53 12.83
C GLN A 173 -1.97 -5.19 12.65
N ALA A 174 -1.11 -6.20 12.49
CA ALA A 174 0.31 -5.99 12.23
C ALA A 174 0.56 -5.21 10.93
N ALA A 175 -0.18 -5.53 9.85
CA ALA A 175 -0.10 -4.80 8.59
C ALA A 175 -0.54 -3.33 8.73
N ARG A 176 -1.60 -3.05 9.51
CA ARG A 176 -2.03 -1.67 9.81
C ARG A 176 -0.95 -0.89 10.56
N HIS A 177 -0.36 -1.46 11.62
CA HIS A 177 0.70 -0.80 12.37
C HIS A 177 1.92 -0.50 11.50
N ALA A 178 2.36 -1.45 10.68
CA ALA A 178 3.47 -1.24 9.74
C ALA A 178 3.19 -0.11 8.74
N LEU A 179 1.94 0.01 8.25
CA LEU A 179 1.53 1.13 7.39
C LEU A 179 1.52 2.47 8.15
N LEU A 180 1.05 2.50 9.39
CA LEU A 180 1.06 3.70 10.25
C LEU A 180 2.48 4.19 10.55
N ASP A 181 3.43 3.28 10.79
CA ASP A 181 4.83 3.65 11.00
C ASP A 181 5.45 4.22 9.72
N ARG A 182 5.21 3.58 8.58
CA ARG A 182 5.69 4.10 7.29
C ARG A 182 5.08 5.45 6.95
N LEU A 183 3.81 5.69 7.29
CA LEU A 183 3.17 6.99 7.08
C LEU A 183 3.93 8.12 7.77
N LYS A 184 4.55 7.91 8.93
CA LYS A 184 5.32 8.96 9.63
C LYS A 184 6.52 9.45 8.82
N GLU A 185 7.08 8.59 7.97
CA GLU A 185 8.32 8.83 7.22
C GLU A 185 8.10 9.07 5.72
N ASP A 186 6.91 8.77 5.18
CA ASP A 186 6.60 8.81 3.74
C ASP A 186 5.42 9.77 3.43
N PRO A 187 5.68 11.05 3.13
CA PRO A 187 4.65 12.04 2.79
C PRO A 187 3.84 11.70 1.52
N ALA A 188 4.42 10.93 0.59
CA ALA A 188 3.72 10.51 -0.62
C ALA A 188 2.63 9.50 -0.27
N LEU A 189 2.95 8.53 0.60
CA LEU A 189 1.99 7.57 1.14
C LEU A 189 0.88 8.26 1.95
N GLN A 190 1.22 9.28 2.76
CA GLN A 190 0.21 10.07 3.47
C GLN A 190 -0.81 10.70 2.52
N THR A 191 -0.31 11.29 1.43
CA THR A 191 -1.18 11.96 0.45
C THR A 191 -2.04 10.95 -0.32
N GLU A 192 -1.51 9.77 -0.63
CA GLU A 192 -2.25 8.69 -1.27
C GLU A 192 -3.38 8.17 -0.38
N LEU A 193 -3.08 7.84 0.88
CA LEU A 193 -4.09 7.38 1.84
C LEU A 193 -5.18 8.43 2.08
N ALA A 194 -4.81 9.71 2.21
CA ALA A 194 -5.78 10.80 2.35
C ALA A 194 -6.72 10.89 1.14
N ARG A 195 -6.19 10.71 -0.08
CA ARG A 195 -7.02 10.66 -1.30
C ARG A 195 -7.94 9.45 -1.32
N ASP A 196 -7.48 8.28 -0.90
CA ASP A 196 -8.29 7.07 -0.85
C ASP A 196 -9.43 7.20 0.16
N ILE A 197 -9.15 7.72 1.37
CA ILE A 197 -10.18 8.05 2.36
C ILE A 197 -11.20 9.05 1.79
N ALA A 198 -10.72 10.11 1.12
CA ALA A 198 -11.60 11.13 0.56
C ALA A 198 -12.51 10.62 -0.57
N ARG A 199 -12.08 9.59 -1.31
CA ARG A 199 -12.84 8.96 -2.41
C ARG A 199 -13.83 7.90 -1.93
N THR A 200 -13.65 7.35 -0.75
CA THR A 200 -14.53 6.34 -0.17
C THR A 200 -15.46 6.99 0.86
N ASP A 201 -16.70 7.28 0.46
CA ASP A 201 -17.66 8.02 1.30
C ASP A 201 -17.88 7.40 2.69
N GLU A 202 -17.90 6.07 2.80
CA GLU A 202 -18.04 5.37 4.08
C GLU A 202 -16.83 5.63 4.99
N LEU A 203 -15.60 5.53 4.46
CA LEU A 203 -14.38 5.81 5.21
C LEU A 203 -14.29 7.29 5.59
N LYS A 204 -14.64 8.20 4.67
CA LYS A 204 -14.72 9.63 4.95
C LYS A 204 -15.67 9.92 6.11
N LYS A 205 -16.85 9.28 6.14
CA LYS A 205 -17.82 9.43 7.22
C LYS A 205 -17.29 8.84 8.53
N ALA A 206 -16.67 7.66 8.49
CA ALA A 206 -16.08 7.02 9.66
C ALA A 206 -14.98 7.88 10.29
N VAL A 207 -14.02 8.37 9.48
CA VAL A 207 -12.95 9.28 9.95
C VAL A 207 -13.54 10.56 10.54
N ALA A 208 -14.54 11.16 9.89
CA ALA A 208 -15.21 12.34 10.44
C ALA A 208 -15.97 12.03 11.73
N GLY A 209 -16.49 10.81 11.91
CA GLY A 209 -17.08 10.35 13.17
C GLY A 209 -16.04 10.30 14.28
N GLU A 210 -14.90 9.67 14.00
CA GLU A 210 -13.79 9.51 14.93
C GLU A 210 -13.17 10.86 15.33
N THR A 211 -12.97 11.76 14.36
CA THR A 211 -12.50 13.13 14.66
C THR A 211 -13.45 13.85 15.61
N ARG A 212 -14.77 13.73 15.41
CA ARG A 212 -15.75 14.36 16.32
C ARG A 212 -15.73 13.73 17.71
N ALA A 213 -15.51 12.42 17.81
CA ALA A 213 -15.37 11.76 19.10
C ALA A 213 -14.11 12.26 19.83
N ALA A 214 -12.97 12.32 19.14
CA ALA A 214 -11.72 12.87 19.67
C ALA A 214 -11.88 14.33 20.13
N ASP A 215 -12.50 15.20 19.33
CA ASP A 215 -12.76 16.61 19.69
C ASP A 215 -13.64 16.73 20.96
N ARG A 216 -14.60 15.82 21.13
CA ARG A 216 -15.47 15.78 22.32
C ARG A 216 -14.70 15.35 23.55
N ILE A 217 -13.87 14.31 23.44
CA ILE A 217 -12.99 13.84 24.52
C ILE A 217 -12.03 14.96 24.90
N GLU A 218 -11.41 15.63 23.92
CA GLU A 218 -10.51 16.75 24.16
C GLU A 218 -11.22 17.90 24.89
N TYR A 219 -12.46 18.23 24.52
CA TYR A 219 -13.25 19.23 25.23
C TYR A 219 -13.47 18.85 26.69
N VAL A 220 -13.87 17.61 26.98
CA VAL A 220 -14.09 17.14 28.36
C VAL A 220 -12.75 17.14 29.13
N ARG A 221 -11.66 16.71 28.49
CA ARG A 221 -10.30 16.74 29.05
C ARG A 221 -9.88 18.13 29.47
N LYS A 222 -10.08 19.11 28.58
CA LYS A 222 -9.78 20.52 28.85
C LYS A 222 -10.53 21.04 30.09
N VAL A 223 -11.80 20.64 30.23
CA VAL A 223 -12.61 21.05 31.38
C VAL A 223 -12.12 20.41 32.68
N ALA A 224 -11.75 19.13 32.68
CA ALA A 224 -11.26 18.45 33.87
C ALA A 224 -9.87 18.95 34.30
N GLU A 225 -8.92 18.98 33.36
CA GLU A 225 -7.50 19.27 33.62
C GLU A 225 -7.22 20.77 33.75
N GLU A 226 -7.61 21.56 32.74
CA GLU A 226 -7.34 23.01 32.73
C GLU A 226 -8.37 23.79 33.56
N GLY A 227 -9.56 23.20 33.80
CA GLY A 227 -10.62 23.89 34.53
C GLY A 227 -11.24 25.04 33.75
N GLN A 228 -11.20 25.01 32.42
CA GLN A 228 -11.76 26.07 31.59
C GLN A 228 -12.99 25.57 30.84
N ILE A 229 -14.08 26.32 30.91
CA ILE A 229 -15.28 26.08 30.09
C ILE A 229 -15.49 27.21 29.10
N ARG A 230 -15.99 26.85 27.92
CA ARG A 230 -16.40 27.80 26.89
C ARG A 230 -17.91 27.95 26.90
N THR A 231 -18.39 29.17 27.10
CA THR A 231 -19.82 29.48 27.09
C THR A 231 -20.42 29.41 25.68
N PRO A 232 -21.76 29.38 25.55
CA PRO A 232 -22.42 29.47 24.25
C PRO A 232 -22.10 30.74 23.44
N ALA A 233 -21.77 31.88 24.06
CA ALA A 233 -21.31 33.08 23.33
C ALA A 233 -19.81 33.04 23.00
N GLY A 234 -19.10 31.99 23.40
CA GLY A 234 -17.69 31.78 23.11
C GLY A 234 -16.73 32.39 24.12
N GLN A 235 -17.22 32.90 25.26
CA GLN A 235 -16.38 33.37 26.37
C GLN A 235 -15.75 32.19 27.10
N THR A 236 -14.53 32.36 27.59
CA THR A 236 -13.85 31.33 28.40
C THR A 236 -13.89 31.75 29.86
N LEU A 237 -14.28 30.84 30.74
CA LEU A 237 -14.38 31.10 32.17
C LEU A 237 -13.96 29.87 32.98
N ASP A 238 -13.62 30.11 34.25
CA ASP A 238 -13.22 29.04 35.15
C ASP A 238 -14.42 28.13 35.46
N ALA A 239 -14.19 26.84 35.28
CA ALA A 239 -15.16 25.80 35.54
C ALA A 239 -15.42 25.68 37.05
N PRO A 240 -16.68 25.71 37.50
CA PRO A 240 -17.03 25.40 38.89
C PRO A 240 -16.49 24.04 39.31
N ALA A 241 -16.12 23.89 40.59
CA ALA A 241 -15.52 22.65 41.10
C ALA A 241 -16.38 21.39 40.84
N ALA A 242 -17.70 21.52 40.95
CA ALA A 242 -18.64 20.42 40.66
C ALA A 242 -18.61 19.99 39.18
N LEU A 243 -18.44 20.94 38.26
CA LEU A 243 -18.37 20.67 36.81
C LEU A 243 -17.04 20.00 36.45
N ARG A 244 -15.93 20.46 37.05
CA ARG A 244 -14.62 19.80 36.91
C ARG A 244 -14.64 18.35 37.39
N ALA A 245 -15.22 18.11 38.57
CA ALA A 245 -15.35 16.76 39.12
C ALA A 245 -16.20 15.85 38.22
N GLU A 246 -17.25 16.38 37.59
CA GLU A 246 -18.05 15.60 36.64
C GLU A 246 -17.30 15.26 35.36
N ALA A 247 -16.57 16.23 34.81
CA ALA A 247 -15.72 16.00 33.64
C ALA A 247 -14.63 14.94 33.94
N GLU A 248 -14.01 14.99 35.11
CA GLU A 248 -13.01 14.00 35.54
C GLU A 248 -13.61 12.59 35.67
N ARG A 249 -14.83 12.47 36.24
CA ARG A 249 -15.54 11.18 36.29
C ARG A 249 -15.76 10.59 34.90
N HIS A 250 -16.23 11.40 33.96
CA HIS A 250 -16.44 10.93 32.59
C HIS A 250 -15.15 10.56 31.86
N LEU A 251 -14.05 11.29 32.08
CA LEU A 251 -12.76 10.94 31.49
C LEU A 251 -12.22 9.64 32.03
N SER A 252 -12.28 9.43 33.35
CA SER A 252 -11.86 8.15 33.94
C SER A 252 -12.64 6.97 33.34
N LEU A 253 -13.94 7.14 33.12
CA LEU A 253 -14.75 6.11 32.46
C LEU A 253 -14.31 5.87 31.01
N ILE A 254 -13.99 6.93 30.26
CA ILE A 254 -13.52 6.82 28.87
C ILE A 254 -12.13 6.17 28.80
N ASP A 255 -11.23 6.53 29.71
CA ASP A 255 -9.86 6.00 29.75
C ASP A 255 -9.85 4.52 30.20
N ASP A 256 -10.84 4.08 30.99
CA ASP A 256 -11.02 2.68 31.40
C ASP A 256 -11.68 1.80 30.31
N LEU A 257 -12.19 2.39 29.22
CA LEU A 257 -12.70 1.62 28.08
C LEU A 257 -11.53 1.14 27.22
N ASP A 258 -11.42 -0.18 27.04
CA ASP A 258 -10.61 -0.75 25.96
C ASP A 258 -11.14 -0.24 24.60
N ASP A 259 -10.25 -0.13 23.58
CA ASP A 259 -10.39 0.36 22.18
C ASP A 259 -11.61 -0.17 21.37
N SER A 260 -12.78 -0.18 21.97
CA SER A 260 -14.03 -0.71 21.49
C SER A 260 -14.85 0.40 20.84
N GLU A 261 -15.73 0.00 19.92
CA GLU A 261 -16.59 0.88 19.13
C GLU A 261 -17.54 1.75 20.00
N GLU A 262 -17.59 1.54 21.31
CA GLU A 262 -18.42 2.30 22.25
C GLU A 262 -17.81 3.65 22.67
N ALA A 263 -16.51 3.88 22.52
CA ALA A 263 -15.84 5.11 22.97
C ALA A 263 -16.49 6.39 22.39
N GLY A 264 -17.01 6.32 21.15
CA GLY A 264 -17.71 7.43 20.51
C GLY A 264 -19.05 7.80 21.15
N GLU A 265 -19.79 6.82 21.68
CA GLU A 265 -21.07 7.05 22.36
C GLU A 265 -20.82 7.65 23.75
N TRP A 266 -19.87 7.10 24.50
CA TRP A 266 -19.43 7.64 25.78
C TRP A 266 -18.88 9.07 25.66
N ALA A 267 -18.09 9.36 24.62
CA ALA A 267 -17.64 10.71 24.31
C ALA A 267 -18.81 11.67 24.02
N ALA A 268 -19.86 11.20 23.34
CA ALA A 268 -21.05 12.01 23.06
C ALA A 268 -21.84 12.32 24.34
N GLU A 269 -22.03 11.33 25.21
CA GLU A 269 -22.70 11.48 26.50
C GLU A 269 -21.93 12.44 27.41
N ALA A 270 -20.64 12.18 27.62
CA ALA A 270 -19.77 13.03 28.44
C ALA A 270 -19.79 14.49 27.98
N TYR A 271 -19.62 14.73 26.68
CA TYR A 271 -19.70 16.06 26.10
C TYR A 271 -21.07 16.70 26.31
N GLY A 272 -22.16 15.94 26.11
CA GLY A 272 -23.53 16.40 26.32
C GLY A 272 -23.78 16.84 27.76
N THR A 273 -23.40 16.02 28.72
CA THR A 273 -23.53 16.28 30.16
C THR A 273 -22.75 17.53 30.56
N VAL A 274 -21.46 17.60 30.23
CA VAL A 274 -20.61 18.76 30.55
C VAL A 274 -21.19 20.03 29.93
N LYS A 275 -21.63 19.98 28.67
CA LYS A 275 -22.23 21.15 27.99
C LYS A 275 -23.55 21.60 28.63
N SER A 276 -24.38 20.65 29.09
CA SER A 276 -25.60 20.98 29.84
C SER A 276 -25.27 21.70 31.14
N LEU A 277 -24.29 21.21 31.90
CA LEU A 277 -23.82 21.83 33.13
C LEU A 277 -23.23 23.23 32.90
N VAL A 278 -22.52 23.45 31.78
CA VAL A 278 -22.08 24.79 31.38
C VAL A 278 -23.27 25.72 31.16
N ALA A 279 -24.31 25.25 30.47
CA ALA A 279 -25.51 26.05 30.22
C ALA A 279 -26.26 26.39 31.52
N GLU A 280 -26.38 25.44 32.45
CA GLU A 280 -26.96 25.65 33.77
C GLU A 280 -26.15 26.65 34.60
N THR A 281 -24.82 26.55 34.57
CA THR A 281 -23.91 27.50 35.23
C THR A 281 -24.11 28.92 34.70
N VAL A 282 -24.24 29.06 33.39
CA VAL A 282 -24.52 30.35 32.74
C VAL A 282 -25.90 30.87 33.14
N GLU A 283 -26.91 30.01 33.23
CA GLU A 283 -28.28 30.41 33.57
C GLU A 283 -28.42 30.88 35.03
N ALA A 284 -27.71 30.21 35.94
CA ALA A 284 -27.69 30.52 37.36
C ALA A 284 -27.06 31.89 37.68
N ASP A 285 -26.21 32.43 36.81
CA ASP A 285 -25.57 33.74 36.97
C ASP A 285 -26.28 34.84 36.12
N PRO A 286 -27.05 35.75 36.76
CA PRO A 286 -27.74 36.82 36.05
C PRO A 286 -26.81 37.80 35.32
N GLU A 287 -25.62 38.07 35.85
CA GLU A 287 -24.67 38.99 35.23
C GLU A 287 -24.05 38.34 33.99
N LEU A 288 -23.66 37.07 34.10
CA LEU A 288 -23.13 36.29 32.99
C LEU A 288 -24.18 36.17 31.86
N ARG A 289 -25.47 35.96 32.18
CA ARG A 289 -26.54 35.97 31.16
C ARG A 289 -26.61 37.27 30.38
N VAL A 290 -26.46 38.42 31.04
CA VAL A 290 -26.47 39.73 30.37
C VAL A 290 -25.22 39.89 29.50
N GLN A 291 -24.04 39.49 29.99
CA GLN A 291 -22.79 39.53 29.24
C GLN A 291 -22.83 38.62 28.00
N GLU A 292 -23.38 37.40 28.15
CA GLU A 292 -23.58 36.44 27.06
C GLU A 292 -24.52 36.99 25.99
N ARG A 293 -25.65 37.59 26.37
CA ARG A 293 -26.59 38.21 25.42
C ARG A 293 -25.94 39.37 24.66
N ARG A 294 -25.16 40.21 25.34
CA ARG A 294 -24.41 41.30 24.69
C ARG A 294 -23.36 40.76 23.74
N THR A 295 -22.57 39.78 24.16
CA THR A 295 -21.52 39.17 23.34
C THR A 295 -22.11 38.50 22.10
N LYS A 296 -23.20 37.75 22.25
CA LYS A 296 -23.96 37.19 21.11
C LYS A 296 -24.46 38.28 20.18
N PHE A 297 -25.04 39.36 20.72
CA PHE A 297 -25.51 40.48 19.91
C PHE A 297 -24.39 41.12 19.08
N TYR A 298 -23.26 41.49 19.71
CA TYR A 298 -22.14 42.11 19.01
C TYR A 298 -21.46 41.16 18.01
N SER A 299 -21.25 39.90 18.39
CA SER A 299 -20.62 38.91 17.50
C SER A 299 -21.48 38.59 16.28
N SER A 300 -22.81 38.50 16.44
CA SER A 300 -23.73 38.33 15.32
C SER A 300 -23.74 39.54 14.39
N LEU A 301 -23.71 40.76 14.95
CA LEU A 301 -23.67 41.98 14.16
C LEU A 301 -22.36 42.09 13.37
N GLN A 302 -21.21 41.83 14.00
CA GLN A 302 -19.91 41.84 13.35
C GLN A 302 -19.82 40.80 12.22
N LYS A 303 -20.33 39.58 12.46
CA LYS A 303 -20.38 38.54 11.42
C LYS A 303 -21.27 38.95 10.24
N ALA A 304 -22.45 39.50 10.52
CA ALA A 304 -23.35 39.98 9.47
C ALA A 304 -22.71 41.09 8.65
N THR A 305 -22.10 42.10 9.29
CA THR A 305 -21.37 43.17 8.60
C THR A 305 -20.26 42.62 7.70
N LYS A 306 -19.43 41.71 8.23
CA LYS A 306 -18.35 41.10 7.46
C LYS A 306 -18.86 40.34 6.22
N VAL A 307 -19.96 39.59 6.35
CA VAL A 307 -20.58 38.89 5.21
C VAL A 307 -21.01 39.88 4.12
N PHE A 308 -21.59 41.03 4.47
CA PHE A 308 -21.96 42.05 3.49
C PHE A 308 -20.76 42.81 2.90
N GLU A 309 -19.65 42.96 3.63
CA GLU A 309 -18.41 43.53 3.11
C GLU A 309 -17.70 42.57 2.13
N GLU A 310 -17.73 41.27 2.41
CA GLU A 310 -17.16 40.22 1.55
C GLU A 310 -18.04 39.93 0.33
N LEU A 311 -19.31 40.33 0.35
CA LEU A 311 -20.22 40.25 -0.79
C LEU A 311 -19.86 41.34 -1.82
N THR A 312 -18.68 41.23 -2.43
CA THR A 312 -18.25 42.12 -3.52
C THR A 312 -19.04 41.78 -4.78
N LEU A 313 -20.04 42.61 -5.09
CA LEU A 313 -20.87 42.48 -6.30
C LEU A 313 -20.15 42.99 -7.57
N ASP A 314 -18.92 43.47 -7.44
CA ASP A 314 -18.16 44.12 -8.52
C ASP A 314 -17.44 43.14 -9.48
N ASP A 315 -17.21 41.88 -9.06
CA ASP A 315 -16.45 40.88 -9.85
C ASP A 315 -17.34 39.90 -10.66
N ALA A 316 -18.66 40.08 -10.65
CA ALA A 316 -19.59 39.19 -11.33
C ALA A 316 -19.69 39.52 -12.83
N VAL A 317 -18.95 38.78 -13.66
CA VAL A 317 -19.13 38.75 -15.13
C VAL A 317 -20.55 38.29 -15.52
N ASP A 318 -21.24 37.60 -14.60
CA ASP A 318 -22.58 37.04 -14.75
C ASP A 318 -23.55 37.54 -13.65
N PHE A 319 -23.66 38.87 -13.48
CA PHE A 319 -24.60 39.46 -12.50
C PHE A 319 -26.06 39.00 -12.73
N ASP A 320 -26.43 38.74 -13.98
CA ASP A 320 -27.75 38.22 -14.38
C ASP A 320 -28.00 36.76 -13.95
N ASP A 321 -26.95 35.96 -13.71
CA ASP A 321 -27.08 34.57 -13.24
C ASP A 321 -27.16 34.48 -11.70
N ILE A 322 -26.74 35.53 -10.98
CA ILE A 322 -26.77 35.60 -9.50
C ILE A 322 -28.05 36.31 -9.02
N TYR A 323 -28.60 37.21 -9.83
CA TYR A 323 -29.77 38.01 -9.45
C TYR A 323 -31.03 37.13 -9.36
N GLU A 324 -31.52 36.89 -8.14
CA GLU A 324 -32.87 36.38 -7.89
C GLU A 324 -33.82 37.54 -7.55
N ASP A 325 -35.05 37.50 -8.09
CA ASP A 325 -36.05 38.58 -7.95
C ASP A 325 -36.37 38.92 -6.47
N ASP A 326 -36.17 38.00 -5.53
CA ASP A 326 -36.46 38.20 -4.10
C ASP A 326 -35.26 38.74 -3.29
N MET A 327 -34.05 38.83 -3.87
CA MET A 327 -32.86 39.27 -3.13
C MET A 327 -32.99 40.69 -2.59
N VAL A 328 -33.50 41.61 -3.42
CA VAL A 328 -33.75 43.00 -3.02
C VAL A 328 -34.78 43.05 -1.90
N GLN A 329 -35.87 42.28 -2.03
CA GLN A 329 -36.92 42.22 -1.00
C GLN A 329 -36.37 41.72 0.34
N ARG A 330 -35.51 40.69 0.35
CA ARG A 330 -34.87 40.19 1.59
C ARG A 330 -33.95 41.21 2.25
N LEU A 331 -33.23 42.01 1.45
CA LEU A 331 -32.39 43.09 1.96
C LEU A 331 -33.22 44.22 2.56
N GLU A 332 -34.36 44.57 1.95
CA GLU A 332 -35.30 45.55 2.49
C GLU A 332 -35.96 45.07 3.80
N GLU A 333 -36.38 43.81 3.87
CA GLU A 333 -36.90 43.19 5.10
C GLU A 333 -35.85 43.22 6.23
N LEU A 334 -34.59 42.91 5.91
CA LEU A 334 -33.47 43.00 6.85
C LEU A 334 -33.24 44.45 7.31
N GLN A 335 -33.24 45.42 6.39
CA GLN A 335 -33.10 46.84 6.71
C GLN A 335 -34.21 47.29 7.68
N GLN A 336 -35.45 46.87 7.45
CA GLN A 336 -36.57 47.20 8.32
C GLN A 336 -36.43 46.59 9.72
N ALA A 337 -35.97 45.34 9.81
CA ALA A 337 -35.69 44.68 11.08
C ALA A 337 -34.58 45.40 11.87
N ILE A 338 -33.50 45.80 11.19
CA ILE A 338 -32.39 46.56 11.79
C ILE A 338 -32.89 47.93 12.30
N ASN A 339 -33.65 48.67 11.49
CA ASN A 339 -34.21 49.97 11.89
C ASN A 339 -35.13 49.86 13.11
N THR A 340 -35.93 48.80 13.19
CA THR A 340 -36.78 48.50 14.35
C THR A 340 -35.92 48.25 15.60
N CYS A 341 -34.85 47.47 15.47
CA CYS A 341 -33.90 47.21 16.55
C CYS A 341 -33.20 48.49 17.04
N ILE A 342 -32.71 49.32 16.12
CA ILE A 342 -32.09 50.62 16.43
C ILE A 342 -33.06 51.51 17.21
N THR A 343 -34.32 51.57 16.77
CA THR A 343 -35.35 52.37 17.43
C THR A 343 -35.62 51.88 18.85
N ALA A 344 -35.71 50.57 19.05
CA ALA A 344 -35.86 49.98 20.37
C ALA A 344 -34.66 50.27 21.29
N LEU A 345 -33.42 50.18 20.78
CA LEU A 345 -32.20 50.49 21.53
C LEU A 345 -32.11 51.97 21.92
N ARG A 346 -32.47 52.89 21.01
CA ARG A 346 -32.52 54.34 21.30
C ARG A 346 -33.52 54.65 22.41
N LYS A 347 -34.74 54.12 22.30
CA LYS A 347 -35.76 54.27 23.34
C LYS A 347 -35.30 53.74 24.70
N ALA A 348 -34.64 52.57 24.71
CA ALA A 348 -34.07 52.01 25.94
C ALA A 348 -32.94 52.87 26.53
N SER A 349 -32.16 53.57 25.71
CA SER A 349 -31.11 54.49 26.17
C SER A 349 -31.64 55.80 26.74
N GLU A 350 -32.81 56.27 26.29
CA GLU A 350 -33.49 57.46 26.81
C GLU A 350 -34.22 57.22 28.14
N THR A 351 -34.54 55.95 28.43
CA THR A 351 -35.24 55.54 29.66
C THR A 351 -34.27 55.22 30.82
N ARG A 352 -32.97 55.37 30.58
CA ARG A 352 -31.87 55.06 31.51
C ARG A 352 -31.23 56.33 32.00
#